data_AF-A0A9E2I1G4-F1
#
_entry.id   AF-A0A9E2I1G4-F1
#
_cell.length_a   1.000
_cell.length_b   1.000
_cell.length_c   1.000
_cell.angle_alpha   90.00
_cell.angle_beta   90.00
_cell.angle_gamma   90.00
#
_symmetry.space_group_name_H-M   'P 1'
#
loop_
_entity.id
_entity.type
_entity.pdbx_description
1 polymer ?
#
loop_
_entity_poly.entity_id
_entity_poly.type
_entity_poly.pdbx_seq_one_letter_code
_entity_poly.pdbx_strand_id
1 'polypeptide(L)'
;DPPVGSKYWRSWETFVKVAQTFQDEDPWSGKRNKLKALQRALRSGPNAVEHFRANYDVEEMPAIPGQSTMTTTGWAGLDCGYFDAIEASDFYVHLSNGEEAA
;
A
#
# COMPACT_ATOMS: atom_id res chain seq x y z
N ASP A 1 17.91 16.33 -16.04
CA ASP A 1 16.79 16.60 -15.12
C ASP A 1 15.48 16.08 -15.67
N PRO A 2 14.62 15.44 -14.86
CA PRO A 2 13.25 15.13 -15.26
C PRO A 2 12.42 16.43 -15.37
N PRO A 3 11.41 16.46 -16.24
CA PRO A 3 10.64 17.67 -16.49
C PRO A 3 9.74 18.04 -15.30
N VAL A 4 9.73 19.34 -14.98
CA VAL A 4 8.83 19.95 -14.00
C VAL A 4 7.39 19.72 -14.47
N GLY A 5 6.69 18.80 -13.80
CA GLY A 5 5.31 18.43 -14.13
C GLY A 5 4.99 16.95 -13.88
N SER A 6 5.98 16.06 -13.87
CA SER A 6 5.79 14.72 -13.31
C SER A 6 6.00 14.80 -11.80
N LYS A 7 4.92 14.87 -11.01
CA LYS A 7 5.04 14.74 -9.55
C LYS A 7 5.71 13.40 -9.27
N TYR A 8 6.95 13.40 -8.77
CA TYR A 8 7.72 12.19 -8.52
C TYR A 8 6.94 11.37 -7.48
N TRP A 9 6.35 10.26 -7.92
CA TRP A 9 5.41 9.49 -7.09
C TRP A 9 6.08 8.85 -5.88
N ARG A 10 7.41 8.66 -5.92
CA ARG A 10 8.23 8.27 -4.76
C ARG A 10 8.52 9.49 -3.89
N SER A 11 7.48 10.05 -3.31
CA SER A 11 7.55 11.14 -2.35
C SER A 11 7.10 10.68 -0.98
N TRP A 12 7.54 11.39 0.06
CA TRP A 12 7.07 11.16 1.42
C TRP A 12 5.54 11.32 1.52
N GLU A 13 4.97 12.32 0.83
CA GLU A 13 3.52 12.54 0.76
C GLU A 13 2.77 11.31 0.26
N THR A 14 3.27 10.68 -0.80
CA THR A 14 2.65 9.48 -1.39
C THR A 14 2.80 8.29 -0.44
N PHE A 15 3.98 8.10 0.15
CA PHE A 15 4.23 7.07 1.14
C PHE A 15 3.25 7.18 2.32
N VAL A 16 3.12 8.37 2.93
CA VAL A 16 2.22 8.59 4.07
C VAL A 16 0.78 8.26 3.68
N LYS A 17 0.32 8.73 2.51
CA LYS A 17 -1.03 8.45 2.03
C LYS A 17 -1.28 6.95 1.88
N VAL A 18 -0.38 6.22 1.22
CA VAL A 18 -0.52 4.77 1.02
C VAL A 18 -0.50 4.02 2.36
N ALA A 19 0.38 4.40 3.28
CA ALA A 19 0.47 3.80 4.61
C ALA A 19 -0.83 4.03 5.41
N GLN A 20 -1.37 5.25 5.39
CA GLN A 20 -2.65 5.59 6.02
C GLN A 20 -3.81 4.79 5.44
N THR A 21 -3.92 4.67 4.11
CA THR A 21 -4.96 3.84 3.49
C THR A 21 -4.86 2.38 3.93
N PHE A 22 -3.66 1.82 4.07
CA PHE A 22 -3.50 0.47 4.60
C PHE A 22 -3.86 0.32 6.09
N GLN A 23 -3.78 1.40 6.87
CA GLN A 23 -4.07 1.38 8.32
C GLN A 23 -5.55 1.64 8.61
N ASP A 24 -6.14 2.61 7.93
CA ASP A 24 -7.37 3.26 8.37
C ASP A 24 -8.57 2.99 7.45
N GLU A 25 -8.32 2.55 6.21
CA GLU A 25 -9.36 2.36 5.21
C GLU A 25 -9.70 0.88 4.97
N ASP A 26 -10.97 0.60 4.72
CA ASP A 26 -11.38 -0.70 4.19
C ASP A 26 -10.86 -0.89 2.76
N PRO A 27 -10.50 -2.13 2.36
CA PRO A 27 -10.66 -3.38 3.08
C PRO A 27 -9.40 -3.81 3.88
N TRP A 28 -8.54 -2.86 4.27
CA TRP A 28 -7.22 -3.12 4.86
C TRP A 28 -7.18 -3.00 6.38
N SER A 29 -7.96 -2.06 6.94
CA SER A 29 -7.91 -1.71 8.35
C SER A 29 -8.08 -2.92 9.28
N GLY A 30 -7.15 -3.07 10.23
CA GLY A 30 -7.11 -4.20 11.16
C GLY A 30 -6.84 -5.58 10.52
N LYS A 31 -6.62 -5.68 9.20
CA LYS A 31 -6.40 -6.95 8.49
C LYS A 31 -4.92 -7.25 8.26
N ARG A 32 -4.11 -7.31 9.32
CA ARG A 32 -2.66 -7.63 9.22
C ARG A 32 -2.35 -8.89 8.40
N ASN A 33 -3.14 -9.95 8.56
CA ASN A 33 -2.97 -11.18 7.77
C ASN A 33 -3.16 -10.93 6.25
N LYS A 34 -4.08 -10.02 5.88
CA LYS A 34 -4.32 -9.59 4.50
C LYS A 34 -3.13 -8.81 3.96
N LEU A 35 -2.57 -7.88 4.73
CA LEU A 35 -1.35 -7.14 4.35
C LEU A 35 -0.13 -8.05 4.19
N LYS A 36 0.04 -9.06 5.05
CA LYS A 36 1.09 -10.07 4.89
C LYS A 36 0.89 -10.94 3.64
N ALA A 37 -0.34 -11.29 3.32
CA ALA A 37 -0.67 -12.00 2.08
C ALA A 37 -0.37 -11.13 0.85
N LEU A 38 -0.72 -9.84 0.89
CA LEU A 38 -0.37 -8.88 -0.15
C LEU A 38 1.15 -8.75 -0.31
N GLN A 39 1.91 -8.61 0.78
CA GLN A 39 3.37 -8.51 0.72
C GLN A 39 4.01 -9.73 0.02
N ARG A 40 3.51 -10.93 0.29
CA ARG A 40 3.96 -12.16 -0.38
C ARG A 40 3.61 -12.15 -1.86
N ALA A 41 2.39 -11.73 -2.21
CA ALA A 41 1.96 -11.60 -3.60
C ALA A 41 2.85 -10.60 -4.37
N LEU A 42 3.12 -9.43 -3.79
CA LEU A 42 4.02 -8.44 -4.36
C LEU A 42 5.40 -9.02 -4.63
N ARG A 43 6.01 -9.74 -3.67
CA ARG A 43 7.32 -10.40 -3.86
C ARG A 43 7.33 -11.45 -4.98
N SER A 44 6.18 -12.07 -5.27
CA SER A 44 6.01 -13.04 -6.35
C SER A 44 5.73 -12.39 -7.72
N GLY A 45 5.49 -11.09 -7.77
CA GLY A 45 5.30 -10.32 -9.00
C GLY A 45 3.84 -10.02 -9.37
N PRO A 46 3.62 -9.29 -10.48
CA PRO A 46 2.35 -8.66 -10.82
C PRO A 46 1.18 -9.65 -10.98
N ASN A 47 1.40 -10.79 -11.64
CA ASN A 47 0.35 -11.81 -11.81
C ASN A 47 -0.15 -12.36 -10.46
N ALA A 48 0.75 -12.52 -9.48
CA ALA A 48 0.36 -12.98 -8.15
C ALA A 48 -0.47 -11.92 -7.40
N VAL A 49 -0.25 -10.64 -7.67
CA VAL A 49 -1.05 -9.52 -7.12
C VAL A 49 -2.46 -9.51 -7.69
N GLU A 50 -2.62 -9.77 -8.99
CA GLU A 50 -3.94 -9.91 -9.62
C GLU A 50 -4.74 -11.06 -8.99
N HIS A 51 -4.11 -12.23 -8.80
CA HIS A 51 -4.74 -13.35 -8.12
C HIS A 51 -5.07 -13.04 -6.66
N PHE A 52 -4.17 -12.36 -5.94
CA PHE A 52 -4.45 -11.89 -4.58
C PHE A 52 -5.70 -11.00 -4.56
N ARG A 53 -5.78 -10.00 -5.45
CA ARG A 53 -6.92 -9.08 -5.53
C ARG A 53 -8.24 -9.81 -5.76
N ALA A 54 -8.28 -10.76 -6.69
CA ALA A 54 -9.46 -11.57 -6.95
C ALA A 54 -9.86 -12.45 -5.73
N ASN A 55 -8.89 -13.08 -5.07
CA ASN A 55 -9.15 -14.00 -3.95
C ASN A 55 -9.60 -13.28 -2.67
N TYR A 56 -9.18 -12.02 -2.48
CA TYR A 56 -9.43 -11.24 -1.29
C TYR A 56 -10.46 -10.11 -1.48
N ASP A 57 -11.14 -10.12 -2.63
CA ASP A 57 -12.12 -9.12 -3.05
C ASP A 57 -11.60 -7.69 -2.89
N VAL A 58 -10.40 -7.45 -3.42
CA VAL A 58 -9.76 -6.14 -3.43
C VAL A 58 -9.84 -5.57 -4.83
N GLU A 59 -10.79 -4.66 -5.03
CA GLU A 59 -10.97 -4.01 -6.32
C GLU A 59 -9.74 -3.20 -6.71
N GLU A 60 -9.17 -2.37 -5.83
CA GLU A 60 -7.92 -1.66 -6.12
C GLU A 60 -7.03 -1.56 -4.88
N MET A 61 -5.72 -1.51 -5.12
CA MET A 61 -4.74 -1.11 -4.11
C MET A 61 -4.69 0.42 -3.98
N PRO A 62 -4.14 0.97 -2.88
CA PRO A 62 -4.10 2.41 -2.67
C PRO A 62 -3.52 3.17 -3.86
N ALA A 63 -4.17 4.27 -4.24
CA ALA A 63 -3.79 5.01 -5.43
C ALA A 63 -2.43 5.70 -5.28
N ILE A 64 -1.59 5.58 -6.32
CA ILE A 64 -0.30 6.26 -6.44
C ILE A 64 -0.39 7.28 -7.59
N PRO A 65 -0.13 8.58 -7.35
CA PRO A 65 -0.25 9.61 -8.38
C PRO A 65 0.57 9.31 -9.63
N GLY A 66 -0.10 9.32 -10.79
CA GLY A 66 0.55 9.06 -12.08
C GLY A 66 0.95 7.60 -12.31
N GLN A 67 0.52 6.66 -11.47
CA GLN A 67 0.86 5.24 -11.56
C GLN A 67 -0.41 4.36 -11.52
N SER A 68 -1.30 4.52 -12.50
CA SER A 68 -2.57 3.77 -12.55
C SER A 68 -2.38 2.25 -12.63
N THR A 69 -1.31 1.76 -13.27
CA THR A 69 -1.04 0.31 -13.34
C THR A 69 -0.68 -0.29 -11.99
N MET A 70 -0.17 0.52 -11.05
CA MET A 70 0.19 0.04 -9.73
C MET A 70 -1.03 -0.36 -8.92
N THR A 71 -2.20 0.26 -9.10
CA THR A 71 -3.40 -0.07 -8.30
C THR A 71 -3.88 -1.50 -8.52
N THR A 72 -3.57 -2.09 -9.68
CA THR A 72 -3.99 -3.44 -10.05
C THR A 72 -2.88 -4.47 -9.97
N THR A 73 -1.64 -4.08 -10.25
CA THR A 73 -0.50 -5.00 -10.36
C THR A 73 0.52 -4.85 -9.24
N GLY A 74 0.63 -3.68 -8.61
CA GLY A 74 1.65 -3.39 -7.61
C GLY A 74 2.91 -2.74 -8.16
N TRP A 75 3.07 -2.72 -9.48
CA TRP A 75 4.36 -2.47 -10.13
C TRP A 75 4.28 -1.42 -11.25
N ALA A 76 5.37 -0.69 -11.42
CA ALA A 76 5.67 0.11 -12.62
C ALA A 76 7.09 -0.22 -13.06
N GLY A 77 7.22 -1.01 -14.12
CA GLY A 77 8.51 -1.57 -14.51
C GLY A 77 9.07 -2.45 -13.39
N LEU A 78 10.28 -2.12 -12.91
CA LEU A 78 10.99 -2.87 -11.87
C LEU A 78 10.72 -2.36 -10.45
N ASP A 79 9.84 -1.36 -10.30
CA ASP A 79 9.62 -0.70 -9.03
C ASP A 79 8.25 -1.03 -8.47
N CYS A 80 8.24 -1.48 -7.21
CA CYS A 80 7.03 -1.75 -6.43
C CYS A 80 6.59 -0.48 -5.68
N GLY A 81 5.30 -0.16 -5.72
CA GLY A 81 4.75 1.04 -5.08
C GLY A 81 4.46 0.91 -3.58
N TYR A 82 4.44 -0.32 -3.04
CA TYR A 82 3.75 -0.60 -1.78
C TYR A 82 4.62 -1.20 -0.67
N PHE A 83 5.86 -1.63 -0.94
CA PHE A 83 6.67 -2.36 0.06
C PHE A 83 6.90 -1.54 1.34
N ASP A 84 7.42 -0.32 1.20
CA ASP A 84 7.74 0.54 2.36
C ASP A 84 6.50 0.80 3.21
N ALA A 85 5.36 1.09 2.57
CA ALA A 85 4.11 1.39 3.28
C ALA A 85 3.55 0.17 4.01
N ILE A 86 3.60 -1.03 3.40
CA ILE A 86 3.16 -2.26 4.05
C ILE A 86 4.07 -2.59 5.24
N GLU A 87 5.39 -2.45 5.08
CA GLU A 87 6.34 -2.68 6.17
C GLU A 87 6.11 -1.69 7.31
N ALA A 88 5.91 -0.41 7.01
CA ALA A 88 5.57 0.60 8.02
C ALA A 88 4.29 0.25 8.79
N SER A 89 3.25 -0.26 8.11
CA SER A 89 2.00 -0.69 8.74
C SER A 89 2.15 -1.93 9.64
N ASP A 90 3.20 -2.72 9.48
CA ASP A 90 3.53 -3.80 10.42
C ASP A 90 4.19 -3.29 11.69
N PHE A 91 4.99 -2.22 11.60
CA PHE A 91 5.71 -1.63 12.73
C PHE A 91 4.87 -0.62 13.53
N TYR A 92 3.90 0.04 12.90
CA TYR A 92 3.02 0.96 13.58
C TYR A 92 2.07 0.20 14.52
N VAL A 93 2.39 0.24 15.81
CA VAL A 93 1.41 0.06 16.86
C VAL A 93 0.61 1.36 16.88
N HIS A 94 -0.72 1.26 16.75
CA HIS A 94 -1.57 2.39 17.11
C HIS A 94 -1.15 2.82 18.51
N LEU A 95 -0.51 4.00 18.64
CA LEU A 95 -0.53 4.69 19.91
C LEU A 95 -2.00 5.05 20.07
N SER A 96 -2.75 4.22 20.81
CA SER A 96 -3.94 4.72 21.46
C SER A 96 -3.49 6.00 22.14
N ASN A 97 -3.97 7.15 21.65
CA ASN A 97 -3.84 8.40 22.38
C ASN A 97 -4.19 8.03 23.82
N GLY A 98 -3.27 8.29 24.74
CA GLY A 98 -3.40 7.91 26.14
C GLY A 98 -4.53 8.66 26.82
N GLU A 99 -5.77 8.43 26.39
CA GLU A 99 -6.92 8.53 27.24
C GLU A 99 -6.80 7.33 28.17
N GLU A 100 -6.16 7.61 29.32
CA GLU A 100 -6.40 6.87 30.54
C GLU A 100 -7.88 6.47 30.56
N ALA A 101 -8.12 5.17 30.58
CA ALA A 101 -9.39 4.65 30.99
C ALA A 101 -9.62 5.15 32.44
N ALA A 102 -10.38 6.23 32.55
CA ALA A 102 -10.95 6.72 33.80
C ALA A 102 -12.03 5.76 34.30
#